data_AF-A0A292YN75-F1
#
_entry.id   AF-A0A292YN75-F1
#
_cell.length_a   1.000
_cell.length_b   1.000
_cell.length_c   1.000
_cell.angle_alpha   90.00
_cell.angle_beta   90.00
_cell.angle_gamma   90.00
#
_symmetry.space_group_name_H-M   'P 1'
#
loop_
_entity.id
_entity.type
_entity.pdbx_description
1 polymer ?
#
loop_
_entity_poly.entity_id
_entity_poly.type
_entity_poly.pdbx_seq_one_letter_code
_entity_poly.pdbx_strand_id
1 'polypeptide(L)'
;MRRGLDRAGVATVEHDIWADPSAAARVREATGGDETVPTVVIGGRALVNPSVAQVHAAVREEFPDDPAPTAARAASSGWTGAGWTAVVLLAWVLLALWRPTTTWHLAPALLAAAWPWVAGQDVRSGDRRGAVRIGWAGLAGFAVTGIAALGLARADLLRGPTYWGFPDVVTEAVVLGGGAALLAVLIGLYRALRTTAARSAWVGEERIAVSDDVVMVEGNAYFPASAVRPGVLTPSATTSVCPWKGRARYFTVTVDGVELPDGAWTYPRPLPLARRVKGRIAFWGGVAVRQE
;
A
#
# COMPACT_ATOMS: atom_id res chain seq x y z
N MET A 1 9.44 12.51 8.13
CA MET A 1 9.35 12.41 9.61
C MET A 1 8.23 11.47 10.09
N ARG A 2 6.94 11.82 9.89
CA ARG A 2 5.74 11.07 10.34
C ARG A 2 5.83 9.54 10.30
N ARG A 3 5.97 8.95 9.10
CA ARG A 3 6.08 7.48 8.93
C ARG A 3 7.26 6.83 9.67
N GLY A 4 8.28 7.61 10.01
CA GLY A 4 9.46 7.15 10.75
C GLY A 4 9.21 7.13 12.26
N LEU A 5 8.53 8.15 12.79
CA LEU A 5 8.11 8.23 14.19
C LEU A 5 7.02 7.19 14.52
N ASP A 6 6.04 7.03 13.63
CA ASP A 6 5.01 5.98 13.75
C ASP A 6 5.64 4.58 13.84
N ARG A 7 6.68 4.32 13.04
CA ARG A 7 7.41 3.04 13.05
C ARG A 7 8.28 2.86 14.29
N ALA A 8 8.76 3.97 14.85
CA ALA A 8 9.51 3.98 16.09
C ALA A 8 8.58 3.92 17.33
N GLY A 9 7.25 3.88 17.15
CA GLY A 9 6.29 3.82 18.25
C GLY A 9 6.22 5.09 19.09
N VAL A 10 6.73 6.21 18.57
CA VAL A 10 6.68 7.51 19.26
C VAL A 10 5.29 8.10 19.07
N ALA A 11 4.56 8.32 20.16
CA ALA A 11 3.27 9.00 20.11
C ALA A 11 3.48 10.47 19.72
N THR A 12 2.78 10.94 18.70
CA THR A 12 2.89 12.33 18.23
C THR A 12 1.53 12.99 18.14
N VAL A 13 1.44 14.22 18.64
CA VAL A 13 0.32 15.12 18.38
C VAL A 13 0.72 16.03 17.23
N GLU A 14 0.01 15.93 16.10
CA GLU A 14 0.28 16.75 14.92
C GLU A 14 -0.54 18.05 14.99
N HIS A 15 0.14 19.18 14.90
CA HIS A 15 -0.49 20.49 14.74
C HIS A 15 -0.25 20.99 13.32
N ASP A 16 -1.33 21.40 12.65
CA ASP A 16 -1.24 22.06 11.36
C ASP A 16 -1.08 23.56 11.58
N ILE A 17 0.13 24.08 11.35
CA ILE A 17 0.45 25.49 11.53
C ILE A 17 -0.37 26.42 10.61
N TRP A 18 -0.92 25.89 9.51
CA TRP A 18 -1.73 26.65 8.57
C TRP A 18 -3.18 26.78 9.02
N ALA A 19 -3.63 25.90 9.91
CA ALA A 19 -4.98 25.91 10.48
C ALA A 19 -5.02 26.43 11.93
N ASP A 20 -3.89 26.36 12.66
CA ASP A 20 -3.76 26.78 14.06
C ASP A 20 -2.72 27.91 14.19
N PRO A 21 -3.16 29.18 14.29
CA PRO A 21 -2.27 30.32 14.46
C PRO A 21 -1.36 30.22 15.71
N SER A 22 -1.81 29.51 16.76
CA SER A 22 -0.99 29.29 17.97
C SER A 22 0.13 28.30 17.71
N ALA A 23 -0.08 27.31 16.83
CA ALA A 23 0.96 26.40 16.38
C ALA A 23 1.96 27.10 15.46
N ALA A 24 1.51 27.98 14.56
CA ALA A 24 2.42 28.80 13.75
C ALA A 24 3.31 29.71 14.61
N ALA A 25 2.73 30.37 15.63
CA ALA A 25 3.49 31.20 16.55
C ALA A 25 4.61 30.43 17.26
N ARG A 26 4.33 29.21 17.75
CA ARG A 26 5.32 28.33 18.37
C ARG A 26 6.43 27.91 17.40
N VAL A 27 6.12 27.68 16.12
CA VAL A 27 7.15 27.36 15.13
C VAL A 27 8.03 28.57 14.84
N ARG A 28 7.46 29.77 14.67
CA ARG A 28 8.23 31.01 14.45
C ARG A 28 9.15 31.33 15.62
N GLU A 29 8.69 31.10 16.85
CA GLU A 29 9.52 31.24 18.04
C GLU A 29 10.71 30.27 18.03
N ALA A 30 10.49 29.01 17.61
CA ALA A 30 11.52 27.99 17.54
C ALA A 30 12.55 28.18 16.41
N THR A 31 12.20 28.88 15.35
CA THR A 31 13.00 29.04 14.12
C THR A 31 13.61 30.43 13.97
N GLY A 32 13.27 31.39 14.84
CA GLY A 32 13.71 32.78 14.70
C GLY A 32 12.91 33.60 13.69
N GLY A 33 11.65 33.22 13.43
CA GLY A 33 10.72 33.95 12.56
C GLY A 33 10.17 33.15 11.38
N ASP A 34 10.77 31.99 11.07
CA ASP A 34 10.41 31.16 9.91
C ASP A 34 9.36 30.08 10.24
N GLU A 35 8.67 29.55 9.23
CA GLU A 35 7.69 28.46 9.41
C GLU A 35 8.22 27.12 8.90
N THR A 36 9.46 26.76 9.31
CA THR A 36 10.12 25.54 8.83
C THR A 36 9.44 24.28 9.40
N VAL A 37 8.95 23.42 8.50
CA VAL A 37 8.31 22.13 8.82
C VAL A 37 9.17 20.98 8.25
N PRO A 38 9.37 19.86 8.99
CA PRO A 38 8.79 19.54 10.29
C PRO A 38 9.60 20.12 11.46
N THR A 39 8.96 20.95 12.29
CA THR A 39 9.46 21.30 13.62
C THR A 39 8.81 20.38 14.65
N VAL A 40 9.61 19.74 15.50
CA VAL A 40 9.16 18.78 16.51
C VAL A 40 9.47 19.37 17.88
N VAL A 41 8.45 19.49 18.73
CA VAL A 41 8.59 19.94 20.11
C VAL A 41 8.51 18.73 21.03
N ILE A 42 9.48 18.58 21.92
CA ILE A 42 9.60 17.49 22.90
C ILE A 42 9.84 18.16 24.26
N GLY A 43 8.89 18.03 25.18
CA GLY A 43 8.93 18.77 26.44
C GLY A 43 9.04 20.29 26.20
N GLY A 44 10.05 20.93 26.78
CA GLY A 44 10.36 22.36 26.58
C GLY A 44 11.24 22.68 25.36
N ARG A 45 11.69 21.68 24.59
CA ARG A 45 12.70 21.85 23.54
C ARG A 45 12.08 21.70 22.15
N ALA A 46 12.37 22.65 21.26
CA ALA A 46 12.01 22.57 19.85
C ALA A 46 13.21 22.13 18.99
N LEU A 47 12.95 21.22 18.05
CA LEU A 47 13.91 20.74 17.05
C LEU A 47 13.40 21.10 15.67
N VAL A 48 14.17 21.90 14.92
CA VAL A 48 13.82 22.35 13.57
C VAL A 48 14.37 21.36 12.54
N ASN A 49 13.48 20.82 11.70
CA ASN A 49 13.79 19.79 10.69
C ASN A 49 14.70 18.63 11.17
N PRO A 50 14.38 17.96 12.29
CA PRO A 50 15.25 16.90 12.79
C PRO A 50 15.15 15.63 11.94
N SER A 51 16.11 14.73 12.13
CA SER A 51 15.99 13.33 11.70
C SER A 51 15.21 12.51 12.73
N VAL A 52 14.67 11.36 12.31
CA VAL A 52 13.97 10.41 13.22
C VAL A 52 14.87 9.96 14.37
N ALA A 53 16.17 9.79 14.11
CA ALA A 53 17.14 9.41 15.12
C ALA A 53 17.37 10.51 16.17
N GLN A 54 17.40 11.79 15.75
CA GLN A 54 17.53 12.93 16.67
C GLN A 54 16.29 13.08 17.55
N VAL A 55 15.09 12.90 17.00
CA VAL A 55 13.85 12.90 17.80
C VAL A 55 13.88 11.78 18.83
N HIS A 56 14.27 10.57 18.43
CA HIS A 56 14.35 9.43 19.35
C HIS A 56 15.42 9.60 20.44
N ALA A 57 16.54 10.24 20.13
CA ALA A 57 17.55 10.58 21.12
C ALA A 57 17.01 11.58 22.15
N ALA A 58 16.37 12.65 21.67
CA ALA A 58 15.78 13.69 22.52
C ALA A 58 14.63 13.17 23.39
N VAL A 59 13.76 12.29 22.88
CA VAL A 59 12.69 11.66 23.69
C VAL A 59 13.26 10.83 24.83
N ARG A 60 14.34 10.07 24.60
CA ARG A 60 14.99 9.26 25.66
C ARG A 60 15.70 10.10 26.70
N GLU A 61 16.21 11.27 26.31
CA GLU A 61 16.86 12.21 27.22
C GLU A 61 15.82 12.90 28.12
N GLU A 62 14.70 13.34 27.54
CA GLU A 62 13.63 14.05 28.27
C GLU A 62 12.75 13.11 29.12
N PHE A 63 12.54 11.87 28.66
CA PHE A 63 11.68 10.87 29.31
C PHE A 63 12.44 9.54 29.57
N PRO A 64 13.40 9.51 30.50
CA PRO A 64 14.24 8.32 30.75
C PRO A 64 13.48 7.12 31.34
N ASP A 65 12.35 7.37 32.00
CA ASP A 65 11.50 6.33 32.62
C ASP A 65 10.32 5.88 31.74
N ASP A 66 10.16 6.44 30.54
CA ASP A 66 9.13 5.99 29.59
C ASP A 66 9.59 4.66 28.97
N PRO A 67 8.90 3.53 29.22
CA PRO A 67 9.31 2.25 28.67
C PRO A 67 9.38 2.36 27.16
N ALA A 68 10.58 2.13 26.60
CA ALA A 68 10.84 2.15 25.16
C ALA A 68 9.66 1.51 24.44
N PRO A 69 9.04 2.18 23.45
CA PRO A 69 7.76 1.77 22.94
C PRO A 69 7.86 0.33 22.46
N THR A 70 7.26 -0.59 23.23
CA THR A 70 6.98 -1.95 22.80
C THR A 70 6.32 -1.75 21.47
N ALA A 71 7.01 -2.10 20.38
CA ALA A 71 6.59 -1.82 19.02
C ALA A 71 5.11 -2.15 18.91
N ALA A 72 4.27 -1.15 19.11
CA ALA A 72 2.83 -1.31 19.08
C ALA A 72 2.64 -1.52 17.61
N ARG A 73 2.59 -2.82 17.23
CA ARG A 73 2.33 -3.27 15.88
C ARG A 73 1.25 -2.34 15.41
N ALA A 74 1.61 -1.37 14.56
CA ALA A 74 0.65 -0.61 13.81
C ALA A 74 -0.16 -1.71 13.17
N ALA A 75 -1.33 -1.97 13.73
CA ALA A 75 -2.17 -3.04 13.30
C ALA A 75 -2.51 -2.59 11.90
N SER A 76 -1.77 -3.12 10.92
CA SER A 76 -2.08 -2.97 9.54
C SER A 76 -3.38 -3.74 9.43
N SER A 77 -4.50 -3.06 9.68
CA SER A 77 -5.84 -3.60 9.54
C SER A 77 -6.17 -3.89 8.07
N GLY A 78 -5.19 -3.76 7.16
CA GLY A 78 -5.23 -4.35 5.85
C GLY A 78 -4.93 -5.84 5.94
N TRP A 79 -5.78 -6.64 5.31
CA TRP A 79 -5.57 -8.08 5.18
C TRP A 79 -4.12 -8.38 4.76
N THR A 80 -3.43 -9.15 5.60
CA THR A 80 -2.13 -9.76 5.32
C THR A 80 -2.33 -11.01 4.46
N GLY A 81 -1.28 -11.52 3.80
CA GLY A 81 -1.35 -12.80 3.11
C GLY A 81 -1.86 -13.93 4.01
N ALA A 82 -1.50 -13.89 5.30
CA ALA A 82 -1.99 -14.82 6.31
C ALA A 82 -3.50 -14.69 6.61
N GLY A 83 -4.03 -13.46 6.69
CA GLY A 83 -5.47 -13.24 6.88
C GLY A 83 -6.30 -13.78 5.71
N TRP A 84 -5.81 -13.58 4.47
CA TRP A 84 -6.43 -14.16 3.28
C TRP A 84 -6.36 -15.69 3.27
N THR A 85 -5.21 -16.28 3.64
CA THR A 85 -5.06 -17.73 3.77
C THR A 85 -6.06 -18.32 4.75
N ALA A 86 -6.25 -17.71 5.93
CA ALA A 86 -7.20 -18.22 6.90
C ALA A 86 -8.63 -18.24 6.35
N VAL A 87 -9.05 -17.18 5.65
CA VAL A 87 -10.39 -17.09 5.05
C VAL A 87 -10.58 -18.09 3.93
N VAL A 88 -9.63 -18.20 2.99
CA VAL A 88 -9.72 -19.16 1.88
C VAL A 88 -9.65 -20.59 2.38
N LEU A 89 -8.79 -20.88 3.37
CA LEU A 89 -8.69 -22.20 3.96
C LEU A 89 -9.98 -22.58 4.71
N LEU A 90 -10.55 -21.66 5.50
CA LEU A 90 -11.82 -21.88 6.18
C LEU A 90 -12.95 -22.12 5.15
N ALA A 91 -13.03 -21.30 4.12
CA ALA A 91 -14.00 -21.49 3.04
C ALA A 91 -13.80 -22.84 2.33
N TRP A 92 -12.55 -23.24 2.07
CA TRP A 92 -12.23 -24.53 1.47
C TRP A 92 -12.66 -25.70 2.37
N VAL A 93 -12.36 -25.64 3.67
CA VAL A 93 -12.80 -26.65 4.65
C VAL A 93 -14.33 -26.74 4.69
N LEU A 94 -15.03 -25.61 4.78
CA LEU A 94 -16.50 -25.58 4.80
C LEU A 94 -17.12 -26.16 3.52
N LEU A 95 -16.55 -25.81 2.35
CA LEU A 95 -16.97 -26.34 1.07
C LEU A 95 -16.68 -27.84 0.95
N ALA A 96 -15.51 -28.30 1.41
CA ALA A 96 -15.15 -29.71 1.44
C ALA A 96 -16.09 -30.52 2.35
N LEU A 97 -16.51 -29.95 3.49
CA LEU A 97 -17.51 -30.56 4.36
C LEU A 97 -18.91 -30.62 3.71
N TRP A 98 -19.30 -29.62 2.93
CA TRP A 98 -20.63 -29.53 2.33
C TRP A 98 -20.77 -30.34 1.02
N ARG A 99 -19.77 -30.23 0.13
CA ARG A 99 -19.75 -30.82 -1.22
C ARG A 99 -18.32 -31.30 -1.54
N PRO A 100 -17.87 -32.41 -0.92
CA PRO A 100 -16.49 -32.89 -1.06
C PRO A 100 -16.08 -33.24 -2.49
N THR A 101 -17.04 -33.41 -3.41
CA THR A 101 -16.82 -33.93 -4.77
C THR A 101 -16.75 -32.89 -5.90
N THR A 102 -17.12 -31.62 -5.67
CA THR A 102 -17.27 -30.65 -6.78
C THR A 102 -16.66 -29.27 -6.54
N THR A 103 -16.44 -28.86 -5.28
CA THR A 103 -16.14 -27.45 -4.97
C THR A 103 -14.70 -27.19 -4.54
N TRP A 104 -13.82 -28.20 -4.60
CA TRP A 104 -12.44 -28.10 -4.12
C TRP A 104 -11.43 -27.60 -5.15
N HIS A 105 -11.70 -27.70 -6.45
CA HIS A 105 -10.68 -27.51 -7.50
C HIS A 105 -10.15 -26.06 -7.62
N LEU A 106 -10.94 -25.06 -7.23
CA LEU A 106 -10.52 -23.66 -7.30
C LEU A 106 -9.71 -23.21 -6.08
N ALA A 107 -9.89 -23.85 -4.93
CA ALA A 107 -9.28 -23.43 -3.67
C ALA A 107 -7.74 -23.51 -3.68
N PRO A 108 -7.09 -24.56 -4.22
CA PRO A 108 -5.64 -24.61 -4.34
C PRO A 108 -5.07 -23.44 -5.14
N ALA A 109 -5.70 -23.11 -6.27
CA ALA A 109 -5.26 -22.01 -7.12
C ALA A 109 -5.37 -20.65 -6.40
N LEU A 110 -6.50 -20.40 -5.73
CA LEU A 110 -6.74 -19.17 -4.98
C LEU A 110 -5.78 -19.01 -3.79
N LEU A 111 -5.52 -20.10 -3.06
CA LEU A 111 -4.63 -20.09 -1.89
C LEU A 111 -3.18 -19.83 -2.31
N ALA A 112 -2.73 -20.50 -3.37
CA ALA A 112 -1.35 -20.40 -3.86
C ALA A 112 -1.04 -19.05 -4.51
N ALA A 113 -1.98 -18.48 -5.28
CA ALA A 113 -1.81 -17.21 -5.96
C ALA A 113 -1.90 -15.98 -5.03
N ALA A 114 -2.53 -16.12 -3.87
CA ALA A 114 -2.82 -14.99 -2.97
C ALA A 114 -1.57 -14.25 -2.49
N TRP A 115 -0.57 -14.99 -2.03
CA TRP A 115 0.65 -14.43 -1.44
C TRP A 115 1.48 -13.64 -2.45
N PRO A 116 1.86 -14.20 -3.62
CA PRO A 116 2.57 -13.44 -4.64
C PRO A 116 1.72 -12.28 -5.19
N TRP A 117 0.39 -12.43 -5.27
CA TRP A 117 -0.49 -11.33 -5.68
C TRP A 117 -0.48 -10.15 -4.70
N VAL A 118 -0.55 -10.42 -3.38
CA VAL A 118 -0.46 -9.38 -2.33
C VAL A 118 0.93 -8.75 -2.34
N ALA A 119 1.98 -9.57 -2.38
CA ALA A 119 3.36 -9.10 -2.42
C ALA A 119 3.62 -8.20 -3.63
N GLY A 120 3.01 -8.51 -4.78
CA GLY A 120 3.14 -7.74 -6.01
C GLY A 120 2.33 -6.45 -6.08
N GLN A 121 1.46 -6.13 -5.11
CA GLN A 121 0.71 -4.87 -5.12
C GLN A 121 1.62 -3.66 -4.84
N ASP A 122 2.59 -3.82 -3.95
CA ASP A 122 3.42 -2.70 -3.46
C ASP A 122 4.76 -2.55 -4.23
N VAL A 123 4.98 -3.36 -5.27
CA VAL A 123 6.23 -3.38 -6.03
C VAL A 123 6.25 -2.25 -7.06
N ARG A 124 7.37 -1.51 -7.09
CA ARG A 124 7.67 -0.45 -8.06
C ARG A 124 8.40 -1.03 -9.26
N SER A 125 8.32 -0.34 -10.40
CA SER A 125 9.17 -0.61 -11.56
C SER A 125 10.65 -0.52 -11.16
N GLY A 126 11.45 -1.51 -11.54
CA GLY A 126 12.87 -1.58 -11.19
C GLY A 126 13.18 -2.09 -9.77
N ASP A 127 12.18 -2.42 -8.94
CA ASP A 127 12.41 -2.93 -7.58
C ASP A 127 12.81 -4.42 -7.58
N ARG A 128 14.12 -4.67 -7.73
CA ARG A 128 14.71 -6.02 -7.66
C ARG A 128 14.42 -6.74 -6.34
N ARG A 129 14.36 -6.01 -5.21
CA ARG A 129 14.03 -6.59 -3.90
C ARG A 129 12.54 -6.96 -3.83
N GLY A 130 11.68 -6.19 -4.49
CA GLY A 130 10.27 -6.50 -4.71
C GLY A 130 10.08 -7.79 -5.51
N ALA A 131 10.84 -7.96 -6.60
CA ALA A 131 10.84 -9.18 -7.41
C ALA A 131 11.21 -10.43 -6.59
N VAL A 132 12.27 -10.35 -5.77
CA VAL A 132 12.67 -11.44 -4.87
C VAL A 132 11.59 -11.75 -3.83
N ARG A 133 10.95 -10.72 -3.25
CA ARG A 133 9.82 -10.90 -2.31
C ARG A 133 8.62 -11.60 -2.95
N ILE A 134 8.28 -11.27 -4.20
CA ILE A 134 7.21 -11.96 -4.96
C ILE A 134 7.54 -13.44 -5.14
N GLY A 135 8.79 -13.76 -5.51
CA GLY A 135 9.23 -15.15 -5.67
C GLY A 135 9.09 -15.98 -4.39
N TRP A 136 9.58 -15.45 -3.27
CA TRP A 136 9.41 -16.10 -1.95
C TRP A 136 7.94 -16.23 -1.54
N ALA A 137 7.12 -15.23 -1.84
CA ALA A 137 5.69 -15.29 -1.57
C ALA A 137 4.99 -16.38 -2.40
N GLY A 138 5.40 -16.59 -3.66
CA GLY A 138 4.92 -17.69 -4.50
C GLY A 138 5.28 -19.07 -3.94
N LEU A 139 6.55 -19.26 -3.53
CA LEU A 139 7.00 -20.49 -2.88
C LEU A 139 6.22 -20.78 -1.59
N ALA A 140 6.01 -19.77 -0.75
CA ALA A 140 5.25 -19.92 0.49
C ALA A 140 3.77 -20.26 0.23
N GLY A 141 3.13 -19.57 -0.72
CA GLY A 141 1.74 -19.85 -1.10
C GLY A 141 1.56 -21.28 -1.65
N PHE A 142 2.51 -21.74 -2.47
CA PHE A 142 2.54 -23.12 -2.97
C PHE A 142 2.70 -24.14 -1.84
N ALA A 143 3.65 -23.93 -0.93
CA ALA A 143 3.90 -24.84 0.20
C ALA A 143 2.67 -24.96 1.11
N VAL A 144 2.03 -23.84 1.47
CA VAL A 144 0.80 -23.81 2.27
C VAL A 144 -0.32 -24.60 1.57
N THR A 145 -0.44 -24.45 0.25
CA THR A 145 -1.43 -25.17 -0.55
C THR A 145 -1.19 -26.67 -0.57
N GLY A 146 0.05 -27.11 -0.75
CA GLY A 146 0.41 -28.53 -0.69
C GLY A 146 0.13 -29.15 0.69
N ILE A 147 0.49 -28.46 1.77
CA ILE A 147 0.23 -28.91 3.15
C ILE A 147 -1.28 -29.03 3.40
N ALA A 148 -2.07 -28.04 2.98
CA ALA A 148 -3.53 -28.06 3.12
C ALA A 148 -4.17 -29.20 2.31
N ALA A 149 -3.75 -29.41 1.06
CA ALA A 149 -4.24 -30.51 0.22
C ALA A 149 -3.94 -31.88 0.84
N LEU A 150 -2.71 -32.10 1.32
CA LEU A 150 -2.32 -33.33 2.01
C LEU A 150 -3.12 -33.56 3.30
N GLY A 151 -3.33 -32.51 4.10
CA GLY A 151 -4.11 -32.58 5.33
C GLY A 151 -5.57 -32.93 5.09
N LEU A 152 -6.22 -32.26 4.12
CA LEU A 152 -7.61 -32.51 3.75
C LEU A 152 -7.80 -33.90 3.14
N ALA A 153 -6.85 -34.37 2.31
CA ALA A 153 -6.89 -35.72 1.77
C ALA A 153 -6.74 -36.80 2.86
N ARG A 154 -5.85 -36.59 3.84
CA ARG A 154 -5.73 -37.49 5.01
C ARG A 154 -6.97 -37.50 5.90
N ALA A 155 -7.70 -36.40 5.93
CA ALA A 155 -8.99 -36.30 6.62
C ALA A 155 -10.16 -36.83 5.78
N ASP A 156 -9.90 -37.35 4.57
CA ASP A 156 -10.90 -37.88 3.64
C ASP A 156 -11.96 -36.83 3.21
N LEU A 157 -11.53 -35.56 3.16
CA LEU A 157 -12.34 -34.39 2.82
C LEU A 157 -12.17 -33.94 1.35
N LEU A 158 -11.15 -34.45 0.64
CA LEU A 158 -11.00 -34.27 -0.80
C LEU A 158 -11.40 -35.59 -1.48
N ARG A 159 -12.65 -35.69 -1.93
CA ARG A 159 -13.16 -36.86 -2.66
C ARG A 159 -13.61 -36.45 -4.06
N GLY A 160 -13.87 -37.41 -4.93
CA GLY A 160 -14.46 -37.17 -6.25
C GLY A 160 -13.46 -37.16 -7.41
N PRO A 161 -13.97 -36.99 -8.64
CA PRO A 161 -13.17 -37.11 -9.85
C PRO A 161 -12.21 -35.93 -9.97
N THR A 162 -11.02 -36.18 -10.50
CA THR A 162 -10.15 -35.13 -11.03
C THR A 162 -10.79 -34.54 -12.30
N TYR A 163 -10.89 -33.22 -12.42
CA TYR A 163 -11.44 -32.60 -13.63
C TYR A 163 -10.49 -32.68 -14.84
N TRP A 164 -9.19 -32.75 -14.57
CA TRP A 164 -8.14 -32.67 -15.60
C TRP A 164 -7.46 -34.02 -15.86
N GLY A 165 -8.05 -35.11 -15.36
CA GLY A 165 -7.58 -36.48 -15.61
C GLY A 165 -6.28 -36.84 -14.86
N PHE A 166 -5.98 -36.18 -13.76
CA PHE A 166 -4.84 -36.56 -12.91
C PHE A 166 -5.10 -37.88 -12.16
N PRO A 167 -4.05 -38.58 -11.70
CA PRO A 167 -4.20 -39.86 -11.00
C PRO A 167 -4.98 -39.76 -9.68
N ASP A 168 -4.88 -38.62 -9.00
CA ASP A 168 -5.53 -38.38 -7.73
C ASP A 168 -5.74 -36.88 -7.47
N VAL A 169 -6.63 -36.58 -6.52
CA VAL A 169 -7.06 -35.22 -6.17
C VAL A 169 -5.95 -34.37 -5.55
N VAL A 170 -4.96 -34.98 -4.87
CA VAL A 170 -3.83 -34.26 -4.28
C VAL A 170 -2.89 -33.81 -5.39
N THR A 171 -2.59 -34.70 -6.35
CA THR A 171 -1.79 -34.36 -7.53
C THR A 171 -2.43 -33.22 -8.31
N GLU A 172 -3.74 -33.29 -8.59
CA GLU A 172 -4.46 -32.20 -9.26
C GLU A 172 -4.38 -30.88 -8.47
N ALA A 173 -4.61 -30.91 -7.15
CA ALA A 173 -4.53 -29.73 -6.30
C ALA A 173 -3.13 -29.10 -6.29
N VAL A 174 -2.07 -29.91 -6.24
CA VAL A 174 -0.68 -29.45 -6.28
C VAL A 174 -0.37 -28.82 -7.64
N VAL A 175 -0.78 -29.43 -8.74
CA VAL A 175 -0.56 -28.88 -10.09
C VAL A 175 -1.30 -27.56 -10.28
N LEU A 176 -2.58 -27.49 -9.88
CA LEU A 176 -3.38 -26.26 -9.96
C LEU A 176 -2.79 -25.14 -9.07
N GLY A 177 -2.40 -25.47 -7.83
CA GLY A 177 -1.75 -24.53 -6.93
C GLY A 177 -0.40 -24.03 -7.47
N GLY A 178 0.43 -24.93 -7.99
CA GLY A 178 1.72 -24.60 -8.59
C GLY A 178 1.58 -23.70 -9.81
N GLY A 179 0.67 -24.03 -10.73
CA GLY A 179 0.38 -23.23 -11.91
C GLY A 179 -0.11 -21.83 -11.55
N ALA A 180 -1.02 -21.71 -10.58
CA ALA A 180 -1.56 -20.43 -10.14
C ALA A 180 -0.51 -19.56 -9.41
N ALA A 181 0.32 -20.16 -8.54
CA ALA A 181 1.43 -19.47 -7.90
C ALA A 181 2.44 -18.96 -8.93
N LEU A 182 2.83 -19.81 -9.90
CA LEU A 182 3.74 -19.43 -10.97
C LEU A 182 3.16 -18.28 -11.80
N LEU A 183 1.90 -18.36 -12.23
CA LEU A 183 1.26 -17.29 -12.99
C LEU A 183 1.24 -15.97 -12.21
N ALA A 184 0.89 -16.00 -10.92
CA ALA A 184 0.88 -14.82 -10.07
C ALA A 184 2.29 -14.23 -9.88
N VAL A 185 3.31 -15.08 -9.73
CA VAL A 185 4.72 -14.68 -9.69
C VAL A 185 5.13 -14.02 -11.01
N LEU A 186 4.81 -14.62 -12.15
CA LEU A 186 5.15 -14.09 -13.48
C LEU A 186 4.47 -12.73 -13.72
N ILE A 187 3.20 -12.58 -13.36
CA ILE A 187 2.49 -11.28 -13.42
C ILE A 187 3.18 -10.24 -12.52
N GLY A 188 3.58 -10.64 -11.30
CA GLY A 188 4.30 -9.78 -10.37
C GLY A 188 5.68 -9.36 -10.89
N LEU A 189 6.46 -10.31 -11.43
CA LEU A 189 7.77 -10.09 -12.02
C LEU A 189 7.69 -9.21 -13.25
N TYR A 190 6.74 -9.47 -14.15
CA TYR A 190 6.48 -8.61 -15.30
C TYR A 190 6.23 -7.15 -14.86
N ARG A 191 5.45 -6.95 -13.79
CA ARG A 191 5.21 -5.61 -13.22
C ARG A 191 6.47 -5.00 -12.57
N ALA A 192 7.29 -5.81 -11.91
CA ALA A 192 8.51 -5.36 -11.25
C ALA A 192 9.61 -5.00 -12.25
N LEU A 193 9.71 -5.76 -13.34
CA LEU A 193 10.78 -5.66 -14.33
C LEU A 193 10.42 -4.74 -15.50
N ARG A 194 9.13 -4.47 -15.76
CA ARG A 194 8.76 -3.52 -16.81
C ARG A 194 9.33 -2.14 -16.49
N THR A 195 9.97 -1.54 -17.47
CA THR A 195 10.27 -0.12 -17.48
C THR A 195 8.97 0.62 -17.78
N THR A 196 8.54 1.50 -16.87
CA THR A 196 7.45 2.43 -17.15
C THR A 196 8.02 3.68 -17.79
N ALA A 197 7.48 4.07 -18.95
CA ALA A 197 7.74 5.39 -19.50
C ALA A 197 7.35 6.46 -18.49
N ALA A 198 8.23 7.44 -18.33
CA ALA A 198 7.97 8.59 -17.49
C ALA A 198 6.69 9.29 -17.95
N ARG A 199 5.95 9.83 -16.99
CA ARG A 199 4.80 10.67 -17.27
C ARG A 199 4.98 11.98 -16.55
N SER A 200 4.40 13.01 -17.13
CA SER A 200 4.35 14.33 -16.53
C SER A 200 2.93 14.89 -16.55
N ALA A 201 2.61 15.65 -15.51
CA ALA A 201 1.35 16.38 -15.37
C ALA A 201 1.61 17.87 -15.52
N TRP A 202 0.72 18.57 -16.23
CA TRP A 202 0.91 19.94 -16.68
C TRP A 202 -0.34 20.79 -16.46
N VAL A 203 -0.16 22.05 -16.09
CA VAL A 203 -1.19 23.09 -16.11
C VAL A 203 -0.72 24.16 -17.08
N GLY A 204 -1.35 24.27 -18.25
CA GLY A 204 -0.81 25.08 -19.34
C GLY A 204 0.57 24.57 -19.79
N GLU A 205 1.59 25.42 -19.70
CA GLU A 205 2.99 25.10 -20.01
C GLU A 205 3.79 24.67 -18.76
N GLU A 206 3.20 24.77 -17.57
CA GLU A 206 3.89 24.50 -16.31
C GLU A 206 3.79 23.04 -15.90
N ARG A 207 4.95 22.40 -15.67
CA ARG A 207 5.03 21.01 -15.21
C ARG A 207 4.86 20.93 -13.70
N ILE A 208 3.79 20.27 -13.26
CA ILE A 208 3.45 20.12 -11.84
C ILE A 208 3.80 18.76 -11.24
N ALA A 209 4.03 17.74 -12.06
CA ALA A 209 4.54 16.44 -11.59
C ALA A 209 5.31 15.72 -12.68
N VAL A 210 6.33 14.94 -12.31
CA VAL A 210 7.03 14.02 -13.23
C VAL A 210 7.50 12.77 -12.49
N SER A 211 7.22 11.60 -13.04
CA SER A 211 7.70 10.33 -12.47
C SER A 211 7.67 9.19 -13.48
N ASP A 212 8.61 8.27 -13.33
CA ASP A 212 8.65 6.95 -13.94
C ASP A 212 7.91 5.89 -13.09
N ASP A 213 7.70 6.12 -11.80
CA ASP A 213 6.87 5.32 -10.90
C ASP A 213 5.40 5.78 -10.95
N VAL A 214 4.74 5.67 -12.10
CA VAL A 214 3.30 6.04 -12.25
C VAL A 214 2.42 4.80 -12.39
N VAL A 215 1.38 4.72 -11.56
CA VAL A 215 0.42 3.61 -11.57
C VAL A 215 -0.81 4.02 -12.36
N MET A 216 -1.14 3.25 -13.41
CA MET A 216 -2.36 3.47 -14.19
C MET A 216 -3.51 2.64 -13.63
N VAL A 217 -4.66 3.27 -13.33
CA VAL A 217 -5.89 2.61 -12.90
C VAL A 217 -7.09 3.27 -13.58
N GLU A 218 -7.87 2.51 -14.34
CA GLU A 218 -9.06 3.01 -15.06
C GLU A 218 -8.74 4.28 -15.88
N GLY A 219 -7.66 4.25 -16.66
CA GLY A 219 -7.21 5.39 -17.49
C GLY A 219 -6.54 6.54 -16.72
N ASN A 220 -6.59 6.55 -15.38
CA ASN A 220 -6.02 7.61 -14.56
C ASN A 220 -4.57 7.30 -14.15
N ALA A 221 -3.71 8.32 -14.21
CA ALA A 221 -2.31 8.25 -13.80
C ALA A 221 -2.14 8.67 -12.33
N TYR A 222 -1.63 7.75 -11.51
CA TYR A 222 -1.37 7.98 -10.08
C TYR A 222 0.12 8.17 -9.82
N PHE A 223 0.49 9.43 -9.63
CA PHE A 223 1.85 9.88 -9.30
C PHE A 223 2.16 9.66 -7.82
N PRO A 224 3.40 9.31 -7.45
CA PRO A 224 3.79 9.33 -6.06
C PRO A 224 3.72 10.78 -5.55
N ALA A 225 3.26 11.02 -4.33
CA ALA A 225 3.14 12.37 -3.79
C ALA A 225 4.47 13.16 -3.82
N SER A 226 5.61 12.46 -3.72
CA SER A 226 6.95 13.05 -3.82
C SER A 226 7.34 13.54 -5.21
N ALA A 227 6.60 13.13 -6.26
CA ALA A 227 6.82 13.58 -7.63
C ALA A 227 6.02 14.83 -7.98
N VAL A 228 5.11 15.26 -7.10
CA VAL A 228 4.31 16.46 -7.30
C VAL A 228 5.09 17.66 -6.77
N ARG A 229 5.13 18.74 -7.55
CA ARG A 229 5.80 20.00 -7.20
C ARG A 229 5.22 20.54 -5.88
N PRO A 230 6.06 20.85 -4.87
CA PRO A 230 5.58 21.41 -3.61
C PRO A 230 4.79 22.72 -3.84
N GLY A 231 3.77 22.96 -3.02
CA GLY A 231 2.98 24.20 -3.06
C GLY A 231 1.88 24.27 -4.12
N VAL A 232 1.82 23.34 -5.08
CA VAL A 232 0.78 23.36 -6.13
C VAL A 232 -0.55 22.74 -5.69
N LEU A 233 -0.60 22.08 -4.53
CA LEU A 233 -1.78 21.37 -4.03
C LEU A 233 -2.24 21.96 -2.70
N THR A 234 -3.51 22.38 -2.65
CA THR A 234 -4.17 22.82 -1.42
C THR A 234 -5.33 21.86 -1.10
N PRO A 235 -5.45 21.34 0.13
CA PRO A 235 -6.56 20.45 0.49
C PRO A 235 -7.93 21.10 0.24
N SER A 236 -8.85 20.34 -0.34
CA SER A 236 -10.25 20.72 -0.49
C SER A 236 -11.13 20.03 0.56
N ALA A 237 -12.28 20.63 0.88
CA ALA A 237 -13.31 20.00 1.70
C ALA A 237 -14.00 18.83 0.99
N THR A 238 -13.89 18.76 -0.35
CA THR A 238 -14.53 17.74 -1.17
C THR A 238 -13.97 16.35 -0.87
N THR A 239 -14.88 15.39 -0.71
CA THR A 239 -14.56 13.96 -0.61
C THR A 239 -15.59 13.15 -1.38
N SER A 240 -15.18 11.99 -1.88
CA SER A 240 -16.08 11.05 -2.56
C SER A 240 -15.79 9.62 -2.11
N VAL A 241 -16.74 8.72 -2.29
CA VAL A 241 -16.58 7.30 -1.93
C VAL A 241 -16.71 6.46 -3.19
N CYS A 242 -15.66 5.72 -3.50
CA CYS A 242 -15.66 4.69 -4.54
C CYS A 242 -15.87 3.31 -3.89
N PRO A 243 -16.78 2.47 -4.43
CA PRO A 243 -17.10 1.15 -3.84
C PRO A 243 -15.88 0.25 -3.63
N TRP A 244 -14.89 0.34 -4.52
CA TRP A 244 -13.75 -0.57 -4.53
C TRP A 244 -12.40 0.11 -4.24
N LYS A 245 -12.30 1.45 -4.36
CA LYS A 245 -11.09 2.20 -4.01
C LYS A 245 -11.15 2.80 -2.61
N GLY A 246 -12.33 3.02 -2.04
CA GLY A 246 -12.51 3.66 -0.74
C GLY A 246 -12.77 5.17 -0.85
N ARG A 247 -12.46 5.93 0.21
CA ARG A 247 -12.73 7.37 0.29
C ARG A 247 -11.62 8.18 -0.36
N ALA A 248 -11.96 8.98 -1.38
CA ALA A 248 -11.10 9.95 -2.00
C ALA A 248 -11.09 11.27 -1.21
N ARG A 249 -9.96 11.97 -1.25
CA ARG A 249 -9.81 13.37 -0.84
C ARG A 249 -9.33 14.17 -2.03
N TYR A 250 -9.87 15.37 -2.20
CA TYR A 250 -9.52 16.24 -3.32
C TYR A 250 -8.58 17.37 -2.89
N PHE A 251 -7.89 17.92 -3.88
CA PHE A 251 -7.03 19.09 -3.74
C PHE A 251 -7.35 20.07 -4.86
N THR A 252 -7.37 21.35 -4.53
CA THR A 252 -7.27 22.43 -5.51
C THR A 252 -5.85 22.50 -6.03
N VAL A 253 -5.69 22.51 -7.35
CA VAL A 253 -4.39 22.67 -8.00
C VAL A 253 -4.18 24.15 -8.30
N THR A 254 -3.10 24.75 -7.79
CA THR A 254 -2.80 26.18 -7.99
C THR A 254 -1.45 26.33 -8.66
N VAL A 255 -1.41 27.01 -9.81
CA VAL A 255 -0.19 27.25 -10.60
C VAL A 255 -0.28 28.61 -11.25
N ASP A 256 0.70 29.48 -11.00
CA ASP A 256 0.83 30.81 -11.63
C ASP A 256 -0.48 31.63 -11.59
N GLY A 257 -1.19 31.59 -10.47
CA GLY A 257 -2.47 32.29 -10.28
C GLY A 257 -3.69 31.58 -10.90
N VAL A 258 -3.50 30.49 -11.63
CA VAL A 258 -4.58 29.62 -12.09
C VAL A 258 -4.94 28.63 -10.99
N GLU A 259 -6.17 28.73 -10.48
CA GLU A 259 -6.74 27.76 -9.57
C GLU A 259 -7.66 26.79 -10.33
N LEU A 260 -7.45 25.49 -10.11
CA LEU A 260 -8.29 24.40 -10.59
C LEU A 260 -8.90 23.70 -9.38
N PRO A 261 -10.13 24.10 -8.96
CA PRO A 261 -10.82 23.50 -7.83
C PRO A 261 -10.99 22.00 -8.02
N ASP A 262 -10.67 21.24 -6.96
CA ASP A 262 -10.69 19.78 -6.97
C ASP A 262 -9.87 19.14 -8.10
N GLY A 263 -8.93 19.85 -8.73
CA GLY A 263 -8.13 19.41 -9.88
C GLY A 263 -7.22 18.19 -9.65
N ALA A 264 -7.08 17.74 -8.40
CA ALA A 264 -6.39 16.51 -8.05
C ALA A 264 -7.10 15.73 -6.93
N TRP A 265 -6.84 14.43 -6.84
CA TRP A 265 -7.36 13.59 -5.76
C TRP A 265 -6.38 12.52 -5.30
N THR A 266 -6.62 11.99 -4.10
CA THR A 266 -5.88 10.87 -3.53
C THR A 266 -6.76 9.92 -2.74
N TYR A 267 -6.33 8.67 -2.63
CA TYR A 267 -6.89 7.68 -1.71
C TYR A 267 -5.90 7.44 -0.56
N PRO A 268 -6.07 8.08 0.61
CA PRO A 268 -5.13 7.92 1.73
C PRO A 268 -5.24 6.56 2.40
N ARG A 269 -6.45 5.98 2.40
CA ARG A 269 -6.78 4.67 2.99
C ARG A 269 -7.61 3.85 1.99
N PRO A 270 -7.00 3.37 0.89
CA PRO A 270 -7.74 2.61 -0.09
C PRO A 270 -8.09 1.21 0.42
N LEU A 271 -9.12 0.61 -0.17
CA LEU A 271 -9.44 -0.81 0.05
C LEU A 271 -8.35 -1.73 -0.53
N PRO A 272 -8.29 -3.02 -0.11
CA PRO A 272 -7.20 -3.92 -0.47
C PRO A 272 -6.91 -4.04 -1.97
N LEU A 273 -7.96 -4.07 -2.80
CA LEU A 273 -7.84 -4.16 -4.26
C LEU A 273 -7.21 -2.91 -4.90
N ALA A 274 -7.30 -1.76 -4.22
CA ALA A 274 -6.77 -0.47 -4.68
C ALA A 274 -5.51 -0.05 -3.90
N ARG A 275 -4.85 -0.95 -3.18
CA ARG A 275 -3.69 -0.63 -2.32
C ARG A 275 -2.56 0.09 -3.06
N ARG A 276 -2.40 -0.20 -4.35
CA ARG A 276 -1.38 0.37 -5.24
C ARG A 276 -1.46 1.90 -5.39
N VAL A 277 -2.65 2.49 -5.22
CA VAL A 277 -2.88 3.94 -5.31
C VAL A 277 -2.81 4.66 -3.97
N LYS A 278 -2.45 3.96 -2.89
CA LYS A 278 -2.41 4.52 -1.53
C LYS A 278 -1.51 5.75 -1.45
N GLY A 279 -2.11 6.89 -1.15
CA GLY A 279 -1.41 8.17 -1.00
C GLY A 279 -0.73 8.67 -2.28
N ARG A 280 -1.11 8.14 -3.45
CA ARG A 280 -0.71 8.66 -4.76
C ARG A 280 -1.69 9.74 -5.21
N ILE A 281 -1.23 10.68 -6.04
CA ILE A 281 -2.00 11.80 -6.55
C ILE A 281 -2.38 11.51 -8.00
N ALA A 282 -3.66 11.66 -8.33
CA ALA A 282 -4.15 11.70 -9.70
C ALA A 282 -4.74 13.07 -10.00
N PHE A 283 -4.79 13.42 -11.28
CA PHE A 283 -5.15 14.76 -11.74
C PHE A 283 -6.25 14.69 -12.82
N TRP A 284 -7.08 15.73 -12.87
CA TRP A 284 -8.12 15.94 -13.89
C TRP A 284 -8.45 17.44 -14.00
N GLY A 285 -9.56 17.81 -14.66
CA GLY A 285 -10.13 19.15 -14.52
C GLY A 285 -9.20 20.28 -14.97
N GLY A 286 -8.55 20.13 -16.12
CA GLY A 286 -7.62 21.12 -16.68
C GLY A 286 -6.14 20.75 -16.55
N VAL A 287 -5.80 19.69 -15.81
CA VAL A 287 -4.44 19.14 -15.78
C VAL A 287 -4.23 18.15 -16.92
N ALA A 288 -3.26 18.41 -17.79
CA ALA A 288 -2.87 17.50 -18.88
C ALA A 288 -1.82 16.49 -18.40
N VAL A 289 -2.10 15.19 -18.57
CA VAL A 289 -1.12 14.13 -18.30
C VAL A 289 -0.57 13.59 -19.62
N ARG A 290 0.75 13.61 -19.77
CA ARG A 290 1.46 13.17 -20.99
C ARG A 290 2.45 12.07 -20.64
N GLN A 291 2.70 11.19 -21.61
CA GLN A 291 3.80 10.24 -21.56
C GLN A 291 5.02 10.90 -22.19
N GLU A 292 6.16 10.79 -21.52
CA GLU A 292 7.48 11.21 -22.02
C GLU A 292 8.15 10.08 -22.82
#